data_AF-A0A938TDN0-F1
#
_entry.id   AF-A0A938TDN0-F1
#
_cell.length_a   1.000
_cell.length_b   1.000
_cell.length_c   1.000
_cell.angle_alpha   90.00
_cell.angle_beta   90.00
_cell.angle_gamma   90.00
#
_symmetry.space_group_name_H-M   'P 1'
#
loop_
_entity.id
_entity.type
_entity.pdbx_description
1 polymer ?
#
loop_
_entity_poly.entity_id
_entity_poly.type
_entity_poly.pdbx_seq_one_letter_code
_entity_poly.pdbx_strand_id
1 'polypeptide(L)'
;MPETPSTPVRPERIRPLNRFVDTAPGPVLYWMSRDQRAADNWAILHAQAEALTRGVPLVTAFCLAPAFLGATLRQYGFMLRGLAETERALRDLAIGFVLLRGDPGREVPAFARRIGAGLVVTDFDPLRIKTGWRAEVAAALRVPAVEVDAHNIVPAWHASPKQEYGAYTLRPKLRKVLPDFLTPIPALRRHPYVGSHDPGPADWVAVQRSLRVDRSVGETRGLTPGSIAARCVLRHFLAHTL
;
A
#
# COMPACT_ATOMS: atom_id res chain seq x y z
N MET A 1 -2.58 -34.22 4.81
CA MET A 1 -1.63 -33.10 4.59
C MET A 1 -2.27 -31.86 5.15
N PRO A 2 -1.58 -31.00 5.93
CA PRO A 2 -2.17 -29.73 6.30
C PRO A 2 -2.33 -28.92 5.02
N GLU A 3 -3.56 -28.53 4.69
CA GLU A 3 -3.83 -27.60 3.60
C GLU A 3 -2.99 -26.34 3.85
N THR A 4 -2.16 -25.96 2.88
CA THR A 4 -1.51 -24.66 2.90
C THR A 4 -2.64 -23.63 3.04
N PRO A 5 -2.70 -22.82 4.11
CA PRO A 5 -3.79 -21.87 4.29
C PRO A 5 -3.85 -21.02 3.03
N SER A 6 -4.96 -21.10 2.30
CA SER A 6 -5.11 -20.39 1.04
C SER A 6 -4.95 -18.90 1.32
N THR A 7 -4.00 -18.27 0.64
CA THR A 7 -3.80 -16.83 0.74
C THR A 7 -5.14 -16.17 0.42
N PRO A 8 -5.70 -15.32 1.29
CA PRO A 8 -7.02 -14.69 1.08
C PRO A 8 -7.05 -13.77 -0.14
N VAL A 9 -5.89 -13.53 -0.75
CA VAL A 9 -5.69 -12.69 -1.92
C VAL A 9 -5.54 -13.58 -3.14
N ARG A 10 -6.43 -13.35 -4.12
CA ARG A 10 -6.39 -14.02 -5.42
C ARG A 10 -5.01 -13.83 -6.11
N PRO A 11 -4.37 -14.90 -6.61
CA PRO A 11 -3.07 -14.82 -7.28
C PRO A 11 -3.04 -13.83 -8.45
N GLU A 12 -4.16 -13.65 -9.15
CA GLU A 12 -4.25 -12.73 -10.29
C GLU A 12 -4.08 -11.25 -9.89
N ARG A 13 -4.21 -10.93 -8.60
CA ARG A 13 -3.92 -9.59 -8.05
C ARG A 13 -2.43 -9.34 -7.83
N ILE A 14 -1.58 -10.38 -7.93
CA ILE A 14 -0.17 -10.34 -7.51
C ILE A 14 0.72 -10.51 -8.75
N ARG A 15 1.79 -9.71 -8.84
CA ARG A 15 2.81 -9.84 -9.88
C ARG A 15 4.22 -9.76 -9.30
N PRO A 16 5.16 -10.62 -9.74
CA PRO A 16 6.55 -10.46 -9.39
C PRO A 16 7.12 -9.18 -10.03
N LEU A 17 7.92 -8.44 -9.26
CA LEU A 17 8.66 -7.27 -9.72
C LEU A 17 10.12 -7.60 -10.05
N ASN A 18 10.65 -8.70 -9.52
CA ASN A 18 12.01 -9.16 -9.78
C ASN A 18 12.05 -10.69 -9.95
N ARG A 19 13.25 -11.22 -10.25
CA ARG A 19 13.47 -12.66 -10.52
C ARG A 19 13.65 -13.52 -9.26
N PHE A 20 13.68 -12.92 -8.08
CA PHE A 20 13.90 -13.67 -6.84
C PHE A 20 12.60 -14.36 -6.45
N VAL A 21 12.66 -15.67 -6.20
CA VAL A 21 11.50 -16.49 -5.82
C VAL A 21 11.61 -16.99 -4.38
N ASP A 22 12.82 -17.28 -3.93
CA ASP A 22 13.07 -17.81 -2.59
C ASP A 22 13.06 -16.70 -1.56
N THR A 23 12.20 -16.87 -0.57
CA THR A 23 12.06 -15.93 0.54
C THR A 23 13.08 -16.22 1.63
N ALA A 24 13.55 -15.17 2.31
CA ALA A 24 14.47 -15.29 3.45
C ALA A 24 13.71 -15.29 4.80
N PRO A 25 14.31 -15.76 5.91
CA PRO A 25 13.63 -15.90 7.22
C PRO A 25 13.31 -14.57 7.93
N GLY A 26 13.49 -13.44 7.26
CA GLY A 26 13.24 -12.12 7.83
C GLY A 26 11.80 -11.62 7.67
N PRO A 27 11.50 -10.41 8.18
CA PRO A 27 10.15 -9.86 8.18
C PRO A 27 9.64 -9.63 6.75
N VAL A 28 8.32 -9.66 6.59
CA VAL A 28 7.68 -9.16 5.36
C VAL A 28 7.58 -7.65 5.46
N LEU A 29 8.08 -6.95 4.44
CA LEU A 29 7.96 -5.50 4.30
C LEU A 29 6.83 -5.16 3.33
N TYR A 30 5.78 -4.51 3.81
CA TYR A 30 4.82 -3.84 2.94
C TYR A 30 5.27 -2.39 2.69
N TRP A 31 5.79 -2.12 1.49
CA TRP A 31 6.01 -0.77 1.00
C TRP A 31 4.67 -0.19 0.52
N MET A 32 4.04 0.61 1.38
CA MET A 32 2.83 1.35 1.08
C MET A 32 3.15 2.60 0.26
N SER A 33 2.38 2.85 -0.80
CA SER A 33 2.54 4.03 -1.64
C SER A 33 1.18 4.65 -2.01
N ARG A 34 0.37 3.94 -2.80
CA ARG A 34 -0.90 4.45 -3.34
C ARG A 34 -2.07 4.19 -2.40
N ASP A 35 -2.12 3.01 -1.79
CA ASP A 35 -3.27 2.54 -1.02
C ASP A 35 -3.08 2.79 0.48
N GLN A 36 -3.17 4.05 0.87
CA GLN A 36 -2.81 4.56 2.21
C GLN A 36 -3.86 4.29 3.30
N ARG A 37 -4.24 3.02 3.47
CA ARG A 37 -5.28 2.57 4.41
C ARG A 37 -4.96 1.17 4.93
N ALA A 38 -5.35 0.92 6.18
CA ALA A 38 -5.22 -0.40 6.81
C ALA A 38 -6.37 -1.34 6.39
N ALA A 39 -7.61 -0.82 6.32
CA ALA A 39 -8.77 -1.60 5.93
C ALA A 39 -8.90 -1.68 4.40
N ASP A 40 -9.54 -2.75 3.92
CA ASP A 40 -9.94 -2.90 2.52
C ASP A 40 -8.75 -2.76 1.54
N ASN A 41 -7.61 -3.36 1.89
CA ASN A 41 -6.34 -3.22 1.17
C ASN A 41 -5.72 -4.60 0.89
N TRP A 42 -5.79 -5.03 -0.36
CA TRP A 42 -5.27 -6.33 -0.81
C TRP A 42 -3.75 -6.47 -0.67
N ALA A 43 -2.98 -5.38 -0.76
CA ALA A 43 -1.53 -5.43 -0.69
C ALA A 43 -1.06 -5.78 0.73
N ILE A 44 -1.61 -5.13 1.76
CA ILE A 44 -1.27 -5.46 3.14
C ILE A 44 -1.87 -6.79 3.60
N LEU A 45 -3.04 -7.18 3.08
CA LEU A 45 -3.60 -8.52 3.33
C LEU A 45 -2.69 -9.62 2.78
N HIS A 46 -2.15 -9.44 1.57
CA HIS A 46 -1.18 -10.37 1.02
C HIS A 46 0.10 -10.39 1.88
N ALA A 47 0.63 -9.22 2.24
CA ALA A 47 1.81 -9.13 3.09
C ALA A 47 1.62 -9.81 4.46
N GLN A 48 0.45 -9.65 5.09
CA GLN A 48 0.12 -10.32 6.34
C GLN A 48 -0.02 -11.82 6.18
N ALA A 49 -0.68 -12.29 5.12
CA ALA A 49 -0.79 -13.73 4.85
C ALA A 49 0.60 -14.37 4.67
N GLU A 50 1.48 -13.74 3.91
CA GLU A 50 2.86 -14.20 3.73
C GLU A 50 3.64 -14.20 5.04
N ALA A 51 3.49 -13.16 5.87
CA ALA A 51 4.15 -13.09 7.17
C ALA A 51 3.65 -14.17 8.14
N LEU A 52 2.34 -14.41 8.16
CA LEU A 52 1.71 -15.43 9.00
C LEU A 52 2.14 -16.85 8.62
N THR A 53 2.13 -17.18 7.32
CA THR A 53 2.55 -18.48 6.79
C THR A 53 4.01 -18.80 7.17
N ARG A 54 4.86 -17.77 7.25
CA ARG A 54 6.29 -17.92 7.55
C ARG A 54 6.64 -17.79 9.03
N GLY A 55 5.68 -17.40 9.86
CA GLY A 55 5.94 -17.16 11.28
C GLY A 55 6.81 -15.93 11.57
N VAL A 56 6.77 -14.90 10.72
CA VAL A 56 7.66 -13.73 10.80
C VAL A 56 6.91 -12.41 11.05
N PRO A 57 7.58 -11.34 11.52
CA PRO A 57 6.97 -10.03 11.66
C PRO A 57 6.52 -9.43 10.32
N LEU A 58 5.48 -8.58 10.38
CA LEU A 58 5.05 -7.71 9.29
C LEU A 58 5.38 -6.26 9.65
N VAL A 59 6.04 -5.56 8.74
CA VAL A 59 6.34 -4.13 8.88
C VAL A 59 5.81 -3.39 7.66
N THR A 60 5.06 -2.31 7.89
CA THR A 60 4.65 -1.38 6.84
C THR A 60 5.64 -0.22 6.79
N ALA A 61 6.06 0.19 5.58
CA ALA A 61 6.84 1.39 5.38
C ALA A 61 6.19 2.30 4.34
N PHE A 62 6.19 3.61 4.62
CA PHE A 62 5.82 4.64 3.66
C PHE A 62 7.05 5.53 3.41
N CYS A 63 7.42 5.75 2.15
CA CYS A 63 8.53 6.63 1.80
C CYS A 63 8.03 8.00 1.36
N LEU A 64 8.24 9.01 2.21
CA LEU A 64 7.92 10.40 1.92
C LEU A 64 8.97 10.99 0.97
N ALA A 65 8.61 11.04 -0.32
CA ALA A 65 9.43 11.69 -1.34
C ALA A 65 9.54 13.20 -1.08
N PRO A 66 10.75 13.81 -1.24
CA PRO A 66 10.97 15.25 -1.03
C PRO A 66 10.07 16.15 -1.88
N ALA A 67 9.70 15.67 -3.09
CA ALA A 67 8.74 16.30 -3.97
C ALA A 67 7.96 15.22 -4.73
N PHE A 68 6.69 15.49 -5.03
CA PHE A 68 5.84 14.59 -5.81
C PHE A 68 4.96 15.40 -6.76
N LEU A 69 5.33 15.44 -8.06
CA LEU A 69 4.54 16.03 -9.14
C LEU A 69 4.02 17.47 -8.85
N GLY A 70 4.83 18.30 -8.19
CA GLY A 70 4.46 19.67 -7.85
C GLY A 70 3.42 19.80 -6.73
N ALA A 71 3.19 18.75 -5.94
CA ALA A 71 2.27 18.79 -4.82
C ALA A 71 2.64 19.89 -3.80
N THR A 72 1.63 20.66 -3.41
CA THR A 72 1.72 21.77 -2.45
C THR A 72 1.39 21.29 -1.04
N LEU A 73 1.42 22.20 -0.06
CA LEU A 73 0.98 21.93 1.31
C LEU A 73 -0.44 21.34 1.35
N ARG A 74 -1.32 21.69 0.42
CA ARG A 74 -2.68 21.15 0.34
C ARG A 74 -2.71 19.62 0.26
N GLN A 75 -1.98 19.06 -0.70
CA GLN A 75 -1.98 17.62 -0.93
C GLN A 75 -1.20 16.90 0.16
N TYR A 76 -0.02 17.41 0.52
CA TYR A 76 0.80 16.79 1.56
C TYR A 76 0.13 16.85 2.95
N GLY A 77 -0.49 17.96 3.32
CA GLY A 77 -1.20 18.10 4.59
C GLY A 77 -2.37 17.11 4.73
N PHE A 78 -3.15 16.96 3.65
CA PHE A 78 -4.22 15.96 3.58
C PHE A 78 -3.67 14.54 3.71
N MET A 79 -2.63 14.21 2.94
CA MET A 79 -1.97 12.89 2.95
C MET A 79 -1.39 12.55 4.33
N LEU A 80 -0.60 13.44 4.93
CA LEU A 80 0.10 13.19 6.20
C LEU A 80 -0.87 12.97 7.37
N ARG A 81 -1.95 13.75 7.44
CA ARG A 81 -2.99 13.51 8.46
C ARG A 81 -3.71 12.18 8.25
N GLY A 82 -3.96 11.79 7.00
CA GLY A 82 -4.50 10.47 6.69
C GLY A 82 -3.53 9.34 7.09
N LEU A 83 -2.24 9.50 6.80
CA LEU A 83 -1.21 8.55 7.20
C LEU A 83 -1.05 8.42 8.71
N ALA A 84 -1.21 9.51 9.47
CA ALA A 84 -1.22 9.45 10.94
C ALA A 84 -2.36 8.58 11.48
N GLU A 85 -3.54 8.62 10.86
CA GLU A 85 -4.64 7.72 11.18
C GLU A 85 -4.34 6.28 10.76
N THR A 86 -3.78 6.08 9.57
CA THR A 86 -3.39 4.75 9.06
C THR A 86 -2.32 4.10 9.95
N GLU A 87 -1.32 4.85 10.41
CA GLU A 87 -0.32 4.38 11.36
C GLU A 87 -0.98 3.86 12.64
N ARG A 88 -1.88 4.66 13.24
CA ARG A 88 -2.60 4.26 14.46
C ARG A 88 -3.37 2.94 14.23
N ALA A 89 -4.13 2.84 13.15
CA ALA A 89 -4.89 1.64 12.82
C ALA A 89 -4.00 0.39 12.64
N LEU A 90 -2.81 0.54 12.06
CA LEU A 90 -1.84 -0.57 11.91
C LEU A 90 -1.22 -0.96 13.25
N ARG A 91 -0.85 0.02 14.08
CA ARG A 91 -0.29 -0.21 15.43
C ARG A 91 -1.30 -0.88 16.36
N ASP A 92 -2.58 -0.53 16.28
CA ASP A 92 -3.67 -1.19 17.02
C ASP A 92 -3.80 -2.69 16.67
N LEU A 93 -3.30 -3.07 15.48
CA LEU A 93 -3.20 -4.45 15.00
C LEU A 93 -1.81 -5.06 15.21
N ALA A 94 -0.93 -4.43 16.00
CA ALA A 94 0.44 -4.85 16.22
C ALA A 94 1.27 -4.98 14.93
N ILE A 95 0.95 -4.17 13.91
CA ILE A 95 1.71 -4.06 12.67
C ILE A 95 2.54 -2.78 12.74
N GLY A 96 3.86 -2.92 12.63
CA GLY A 96 4.77 -1.77 12.67
C GLY A 96 4.56 -0.82 11.49
N PHE A 97 4.74 0.48 11.70
CA PHE A 97 4.70 1.49 10.66
C PHE A 97 5.97 2.35 10.70
N VAL A 98 6.65 2.45 9.56
CA VAL A 98 7.90 3.19 9.43
C VAL A 98 7.78 4.27 8.37
N LEU A 99 7.96 5.52 8.77
CA LEU A 99 8.04 6.64 7.84
C LEU A 99 9.49 6.85 7.40
N LEU A 100 9.78 6.50 6.14
CA LEU A 100 11.05 6.81 5.49
C LEU A 100 10.96 8.19 4.84
N ARG A 101 12.12 8.86 4.67
CA ARG A 101 12.20 10.18 4.03
C ARG A 101 13.32 10.17 3.01
N GLY A 102 13.01 10.53 1.77
CA GLY A 102 13.99 10.55 0.69
C GLY A 102 13.48 9.89 -0.57
N ASP A 103 14.42 9.51 -1.44
CA ASP A 103 14.13 8.87 -2.71
C ASP A 103 13.68 7.41 -2.50
N PRO A 104 12.48 6.98 -2.93
CA PRO A 104 12.00 5.62 -2.72
C PRO A 104 12.91 4.54 -3.31
N GLY A 105 13.55 4.80 -4.46
CA GLY A 105 14.51 3.89 -5.09
C GLY A 105 15.72 3.58 -4.23
N ARG A 106 16.11 4.50 -3.32
CA ARG A 106 17.23 4.33 -2.38
C ARG A 106 16.78 3.89 -0.99
N GLU A 107 15.78 4.57 -0.44
CA GLU A 107 15.37 4.41 0.95
C GLU A 107 14.67 3.07 1.20
N VAL A 108 13.81 2.62 0.28
CA VAL A 108 13.07 1.35 0.47
C VAL A 108 14.03 0.15 0.45
N PRO A 109 14.97 0.00 -0.51
CA PRO A 109 15.91 -1.11 -0.49
C PRO A 109 16.91 -1.02 0.67
N ALA A 110 17.33 0.19 1.05
CA ALA A 110 18.17 0.38 2.22
C ALA A 110 17.47 -0.08 3.51
N PHE A 111 16.19 0.29 3.66
CA PHE A 111 15.40 -0.15 4.79
C PHE A 111 15.17 -1.67 4.79
N ALA A 112 14.82 -2.24 3.63
CA ALA A 112 14.64 -3.68 3.47
C ALA A 112 15.90 -4.46 3.89
N ARG A 113 17.10 -3.99 3.48
CA ARG A 113 18.37 -4.58 3.93
C ARG A 113 18.60 -4.41 5.43
N ARG A 114 18.33 -3.23 5.98
CA ARG A 114 18.52 -2.92 7.41
C ARG A 114 17.72 -3.83 8.32
N ILE A 115 16.49 -4.18 7.93
CA ILE A 115 15.63 -5.09 8.71
C ILE A 115 15.77 -6.56 8.30
N GLY A 116 16.67 -6.86 7.34
CA GLY A 116 16.83 -8.20 6.78
C GLY A 116 15.54 -8.75 6.16
N ALA A 117 14.74 -7.93 5.48
CA ALA A 117 13.41 -8.31 4.97
C ALA A 117 13.46 -9.57 4.10
N GLY A 118 12.52 -10.50 4.33
CA GLY A 118 12.41 -11.77 3.60
C GLY A 118 11.57 -11.72 2.33
N LEU A 119 10.69 -10.71 2.23
CA LEU A 119 9.84 -10.40 1.07
C LEU A 119 9.49 -8.91 1.13
N VAL A 120 9.44 -8.27 -0.03
CA VAL A 120 8.89 -6.92 -0.19
C VAL A 120 7.60 -6.98 -1.00
N VAL A 121 6.52 -6.42 -0.46
CA VAL A 121 5.22 -6.27 -1.11
C VAL A 121 4.97 -4.79 -1.34
N THR A 122 4.46 -4.38 -2.50
CA THR A 122 4.03 -2.99 -2.76
C THR A 122 2.66 -2.96 -3.43
N ASP A 123 1.99 -1.81 -3.39
CA ASP A 123 0.76 -1.56 -4.15
C ASP A 123 1.03 -1.10 -5.61
N PHE A 124 0.01 -1.29 -6.46
CA PHE A 124 0.04 -0.96 -7.90
C PHE A 124 -0.30 0.50 -8.19
N ASP A 125 0.53 1.14 -9.02
CA ASP A 125 0.25 2.48 -9.55
C ASP A 125 0.81 2.64 -10.98
N PRO A 126 -0.02 2.82 -12.03
CA PRO A 126 0.46 2.89 -13.41
C PRO A 126 1.21 4.19 -13.76
N LEU A 127 1.27 5.18 -12.85
CA LEU A 127 1.95 6.44 -13.12
C LEU A 127 3.46 6.23 -13.35
N ARG A 128 4.00 6.89 -14.39
CA ARG A 128 5.40 6.77 -14.82
C ARG A 128 6.41 6.91 -13.67
N ILE A 129 6.22 7.89 -12.77
CA ILE A 129 7.11 8.10 -11.62
C ILE A 129 7.13 6.90 -10.67
N LYS A 130 5.96 6.29 -10.42
CA LYS A 130 5.81 5.14 -9.53
C LYS A 130 6.36 3.87 -10.18
N THR A 131 6.14 3.69 -11.47
CA THR A 131 6.75 2.60 -12.26
C THR A 131 8.28 2.70 -12.22
N GLY A 132 8.85 3.90 -12.36
CA GLY A 132 10.28 4.14 -12.22
C GLY A 132 10.82 3.71 -10.85
N TRP A 133 10.21 4.21 -9.76
CA TRP A 133 10.62 3.84 -8.41
C TRP A 133 10.51 2.33 -8.16
N ARG A 134 9.43 1.67 -8.59
CA ARG A 134 9.30 0.22 -8.41
C ARG A 134 10.36 -0.55 -9.17
N ALA A 135 10.74 -0.13 -10.39
CA ALA A 135 11.81 -0.75 -11.14
C ALA A 135 13.17 -0.59 -10.44
N GLU A 136 13.48 0.59 -9.92
CA GLU A 136 14.71 0.85 -9.15
C GLU A 136 14.77 0.02 -7.87
N VAL A 137 13.68 -0.02 -7.10
CA VAL A 137 13.56 -0.84 -5.88
C VAL A 137 13.74 -2.32 -6.22
N ALA A 138 13.04 -2.83 -7.23
CA ALA A 138 13.10 -4.23 -7.64
C ALA A 138 14.51 -4.65 -8.06
N ALA A 139 15.25 -3.78 -8.76
CA ALA A 139 16.62 -4.02 -9.18
C ALA A 139 17.63 -4.01 -8.01
N ALA A 140 17.38 -3.20 -6.98
CA ALA A 140 18.26 -3.06 -5.83
C ALA A 140 18.08 -4.15 -4.75
N LEU A 141 16.93 -4.83 -4.73
CA LEU A 141 16.62 -5.89 -3.77
C LEU A 141 17.31 -7.20 -4.13
N ARG A 142 17.56 -8.02 -3.09
CA ARG A 142 18.11 -9.39 -3.20
C ARG A 142 17.16 -10.46 -2.65
N VAL A 143 15.91 -10.07 -2.45
CA VAL A 143 14.80 -10.90 -1.98
C VAL A 143 13.61 -10.70 -2.93
N PRO A 144 12.62 -11.62 -2.92
CA PRO A 144 11.44 -11.48 -3.74
C PRO A 144 10.75 -10.14 -3.51
N ALA A 145 10.38 -9.48 -4.60
CA ALA A 145 9.56 -8.29 -4.59
C ALA A 145 8.30 -8.54 -5.42
N VAL A 146 7.13 -8.24 -4.87
CA VAL A 146 5.84 -8.42 -5.54
C VAL A 146 5.01 -7.14 -5.48
N GLU A 147 4.25 -6.88 -6.53
CA GLU A 147 3.25 -5.84 -6.63
C GLU A 147 1.85 -6.45 -6.51
N VAL A 148 0.98 -5.79 -5.76
CA VAL A 148 -0.42 -6.20 -5.59
C VAL A 148 -1.36 -5.08 -6.04
N ASP A 149 -2.32 -5.40 -6.89
CA ASP A 149 -3.37 -4.45 -7.24
C ASP A 149 -4.42 -4.37 -6.12
N ALA A 150 -4.23 -3.39 -5.24
CA ALA A 150 -5.10 -3.05 -4.13
C ALA A 150 -6.03 -1.87 -4.41
N HIS A 151 -5.95 -1.27 -5.61
CA HIS A 151 -6.70 -0.08 -5.97
C HIS A 151 -7.93 -0.42 -6.81
N ASN A 152 -7.79 -1.38 -7.73
CA ASN A 152 -8.87 -1.76 -8.63
C ASN A 152 -9.63 -2.98 -8.11
N ILE A 153 -10.95 -3.02 -8.39
CA ILE A 153 -11.77 -4.20 -8.12
C ILE A 153 -11.20 -5.39 -8.89
N VAL A 154 -11.08 -5.26 -10.21
CA VAL A 154 -10.40 -6.23 -11.09
C VAL A 154 -8.98 -5.71 -11.34
N PRO A 155 -7.91 -6.50 -11.14
CA PRO A 155 -6.54 -6.06 -11.38
C PRO A 155 -6.38 -5.46 -12.77
N ALA A 156 -5.70 -4.32 -12.88
CA ALA A 156 -5.65 -3.52 -14.11
C ALA A 156 -5.16 -4.34 -15.31
N TRP A 157 -4.20 -5.22 -15.05
CA TRP A 157 -3.63 -6.11 -16.05
C TRP A 157 -4.42 -7.39 -16.33
N HIS A 158 -5.39 -7.71 -15.49
CA HIS A 158 -6.35 -8.77 -15.71
C HIS A 158 -7.60 -8.24 -16.44
N ALA A 159 -7.94 -6.96 -16.21
CA ALA A 159 -9.08 -6.30 -16.84
C ALA A 159 -8.98 -6.26 -18.37
N SER A 160 -7.79 -6.02 -18.93
CA SER A 160 -7.51 -6.15 -20.36
C SER A 160 -5.99 -6.31 -20.62
N PRO A 161 -5.58 -7.10 -21.62
CA PRO A 161 -4.17 -7.20 -22.01
C PRO A 161 -3.68 -5.98 -22.81
N LYS A 162 -4.56 -5.03 -23.14
CA LYS A 162 -4.24 -3.85 -23.95
C LYS A 162 -5.07 -2.63 -23.52
N GLN A 163 -4.68 -1.47 -24.01
CA GLN A 163 -5.50 -0.26 -23.92
C GLN A 163 -6.83 -0.45 -24.66
N GLU A 164 -7.92 -0.10 -23.99
CA GLU A 164 -9.27 -0.14 -24.55
C GLU A 164 -9.63 1.20 -25.20
N TYR A 165 -10.28 1.14 -26.36
CA TYR A 165 -10.64 2.33 -27.14
C TYR A 165 -11.76 3.14 -26.48
N GLY A 166 -12.68 2.47 -25.78
CA GLY A 166 -13.78 3.16 -25.11
C GLY A 166 -14.47 2.30 -24.06
N ALA A 167 -15.32 2.93 -23.25
CA ALA A 167 -16.02 2.26 -22.15
C ALA A 167 -16.84 1.04 -22.61
N TYR A 168 -17.45 1.08 -23.80
CA TYR A 168 -18.23 -0.02 -24.35
C TYR A 168 -17.38 -1.26 -24.72
N THR A 169 -16.07 -1.09 -24.94
CA THR A 169 -15.12 -2.20 -25.18
C THR A 169 -14.59 -2.81 -23.88
N LEU A 170 -14.38 -1.99 -22.86
CA LEU A 170 -13.90 -2.44 -21.53
C LEU A 170 -15.01 -3.07 -20.68
N ARG A 171 -16.22 -2.49 -20.69
CA ARG A 171 -17.32 -2.89 -19.80
C ARG A 171 -17.71 -4.37 -19.92
N PRO A 172 -17.83 -4.99 -21.11
CA PRO A 172 -18.13 -6.41 -21.22
C PRO A 172 -17.04 -7.30 -20.61
N LYS A 173 -15.76 -6.92 -20.78
CA LYS A 173 -14.61 -7.65 -20.20
C LYS A 173 -14.65 -7.63 -18.68
N LEU A 174 -14.83 -6.44 -18.11
CA LEU A 174 -14.98 -6.28 -16.66
C LEU A 174 -16.19 -7.05 -16.13
N ARG A 175 -17.37 -6.95 -16.77
CA ARG A 175 -18.58 -7.66 -16.35
C ARG A 175 -18.39 -9.17 -16.30
N LYS A 176 -17.64 -9.74 -17.23
CA LYS A 176 -17.36 -11.19 -17.28
C LYS A 176 -16.62 -11.68 -16.04
N VAL A 177 -15.67 -10.89 -15.53
CA VAL A 177 -14.83 -11.26 -14.38
C VAL A 177 -15.23 -10.56 -13.09
N LEU A 178 -16.21 -9.66 -13.10
CA LEU A 178 -16.62 -8.92 -11.92
C LEU A 178 -17.09 -9.83 -10.76
N PRO A 179 -17.90 -10.89 -10.97
CA PRO A 179 -18.33 -11.78 -9.89
C PRO A 179 -17.16 -12.43 -9.13
N ASP A 180 -16.06 -12.62 -9.84
CA ASP A 180 -14.83 -13.25 -9.39
C ASP A 180 -13.96 -12.32 -8.50
N PHE A 181 -14.12 -11.00 -8.64
CA PHE A 181 -13.26 -10.01 -8.00
C PHE A 181 -13.99 -9.02 -7.10
N LEU A 182 -15.30 -8.83 -7.30
CA LEU A 182 -16.17 -8.04 -6.42
C LEU A 182 -16.62 -8.91 -5.25
N THR A 183 -15.68 -9.19 -4.37
CA THR A 183 -15.90 -10.04 -3.19
C THR A 183 -15.74 -9.23 -1.91
N PRO A 184 -16.30 -9.70 -0.79
CA PRO A 184 -15.96 -9.14 0.51
C PRO A 184 -14.45 -9.16 0.73
N ILE A 185 -13.90 -8.04 1.21
CA ILE A 185 -12.49 -7.94 1.56
C ILE A 185 -12.34 -8.34 3.03
N PRO A 186 -11.51 -9.35 3.37
CA PRO A 186 -11.33 -9.77 4.75
C PRO A 186 -10.66 -8.66 5.57
N ALA A 187 -11.00 -8.59 6.86
CA ALA A 187 -10.33 -7.68 7.78
C ALA A 187 -8.89 -8.13 8.05
N LEU A 188 -7.98 -7.17 8.23
CA LEU A 188 -6.68 -7.44 8.82
C LEU A 188 -6.87 -8.00 10.23
N ARG A 189 -5.98 -8.92 10.59
CA ARG A 189 -5.92 -9.49 11.94
C ARG A 189 -4.83 -8.80 12.74
N ARG A 190 -4.92 -8.85 14.06
CA ARG A 190 -3.78 -8.49 14.91
C ARG A 190 -2.62 -9.44 14.61
N HIS A 191 -1.45 -8.90 14.28
CA HIS A 191 -0.29 -9.68 13.89
C HIS A 191 0.38 -10.26 15.15
N PRO A 192 0.62 -11.59 15.21
CA PRO A 192 1.13 -12.23 16.42
C PRO A 192 2.65 -12.13 16.58
N TYR A 193 3.38 -11.84 15.49
CA TYR A 193 4.85 -11.81 15.49
C TYR A 193 5.35 -10.37 15.57
N VAL A 194 5.79 -9.96 16.76
CA VAL A 194 6.31 -8.61 16.99
C VAL A 194 7.78 -8.55 16.56
N GLY A 195 8.10 -7.62 15.66
CA GLY A 195 9.48 -7.34 15.25
C GLY A 195 10.11 -6.24 16.10
N SER A 196 11.44 -6.24 16.22
CA SER A 196 12.21 -5.20 16.91
C SER A 196 12.46 -3.94 16.08
N HIS A 197 11.89 -3.86 14.87
CA HIS A 197 12.18 -2.83 13.87
C HIS A 197 11.18 -1.67 13.85
N ASP A 198 10.32 -1.57 14.87
CA ASP A 198 9.37 -0.46 15.02
C ASP A 198 10.03 0.70 15.78
N PRO A 199 10.26 1.86 15.14
CA PRO A 199 10.85 3.03 15.79
C PRO A 199 9.88 3.75 16.75
N GLY A 200 8.64 3.28 16.87
CA GLY A 200 7.56 3.99 17.57
C GLY A 200 6.86 5.01 16.66
N PRO A 201 5.80 5.67 17.16
CA PRO A 201 4.97 6.56 16.36
C PRO A 201 5.75 7.68 15.69
N ALA A 202 5.43 7.97 14.43
CA ALA A 202 6.05 9.08 13.74
C ALA A 202 5.63 10.43 14.37
N ASP A 203 6.57 11.37 14.51
CA ASP A 203 6.25 12.75 14.87
C ASP A 203 5.68 13.49 13.65
N TRP A 204 4.38 13.33 13.42
CA TRP A 204 3.67 13.92 12.29
C TRP A 204 3.72 15.46 12.29
N VAL A 205 3.82 16.10 13.46
CA VAL A 205 3.96 17.56 13.57
C VAL A 205 5.32 17.98 13.05
N ALA A 206 6.40 17.30 13.46
CA ALA A 206 7.73 17.56 12.93
C ALA A 206 7.85 17.23 11.43
N VAL A 207 7.22 16.14 10.97
CA VAL A 207 7.17 15.78 9.55
C VAL A 207 6.54 16.92 8.74
N GLN A 208 5.35 17.39 9.13
CA GLN A 208 4.65 18.46 8.43
C GLN A 208 5.46 19.77 8.43
N ARG A 209 6.11 20.12 9.53
CA ARG A 209 7.00 21.29 9.62
C ARG A 209 8.20 21.19 8.67
N SER A 210 8.74 19.99 8.49
CA SER A 210 9.92 19.73 7.65
C SER A 210 9.66 19.72 6.14
N LEU A 211 8.39 19.75 5.71
CA LEU A 211 8.02 19.75 4.30
C LEU A 211 8.56 20.99 3.57
N ARG A 212 9.32 20.75 2.50
CA ARG A 212 9.81 21.75 1.55
C ARG A 212 8.92 21.79 0.30
N VAL A 213 7.71 22.28 0.47
CA VAL A 213 6.68 22.36 -0.58
C VAL A 213 6.14 23.77 -0.69
N ASP A 214 5.51 24.10 -1.82
CA ASP A 214 4.78 25.36 -1.96
C ASP A 214 3.66 25.44 -0.90
N ARG A 215 3.67 26.52 -0.11
CA ARG A 215 2.70 26.79 0.96
C ARG A 215 1.71 27.91 0.59
N SER A 216 1.83 28.52 -0.58
CA SER A 216 0.89 29.52 -1.07
C SER A 216 -0.52 28.94 -1.22
N VAL A 217 -0.59 27.64 -1.55
CA VAL A 217 -1.83 26.86 -1.60
C VAL A 217 -2.00 26.09 -0.30
N GLY A 218 -2.81 26.67 0.60
CA GLY A 218 -3.17 26.04 1.87
C GLY A 218 -4.09 24.83 1.72
N GLU A 219 -4.26 24.12 2.83
CA GLU A 219 -5.11 22.93 2.94
C GLU A 219 -6.58 23.20 2.60
N THR A 220 -7.24 22.18 2.06
CA THR A 220 -8.64 22.28 1.65
C THR A 220 -9.55 22.37 2.87
N ARG A 221 -10.41 23.38 2.91
CA ARG A 221 -11.48 23.49 3.89
C ARG A 221 -12.63 22.52 3.52
N GLY A 222 -13.21 21.85 4.51
CA GLY A 222 -14.37 20.97 4.31
C GLY A 222 -14.06 19.54 3.86
N LEU A 223 -12.79 19.18 3.64
CA LEU A 223 -12.39 17.80 3.40
C LEU A 223 -11.52 17.29 4.57
N THR A 224 -12.10 16.40 5.37
CA THR A 224 -11.38 15.73 6.46
C THR A 224 -10.62 14.52 5.87
N PRO A 225 -9.29 14.43 6.05
CA PRO A 225 -8.51 13.27 5.60
C PRO A 225 -8.73 12.05 6.51
N GLY A 226 -8.32 10.88 6.02
CA GLY A 226 -8.36 9.62 6.77
C GLY A 226 -9.46 8.66 6.30
N SER A 227 -9.29 7.39 6.66
CA SER A 227 -10.21 6.30 6.32
C SER A 227 -11.55 6.44 7.04
N ILE A 228 -11.56 6.96 8.27
CA ILE A 228 -12.77 7.22 9.05
C ILE A 228 -13.64 8.25 8.33
N ALA A 229 -13.07 9.40 7.97
CA ALA A 229 -13.79 10.45 7.25
C ALA A 229 -14.28 9.97 5.88
N ALA A 230 -13.45 9.23 5.13
CA ALA A 230 -13.84 8.64 3.85
C ALA A 230 -15.07 7.72 3.98
N ARG A 231 -15.12 6.88 5.02
CA ARG A 231 -16.28 6.02 5.30
C ARG A 231 -17.53 6.80 5.70
N CYS A 232 -17.40 7.88 6.47
CA CYS A 232 -18.50 8.78 6.79
C CYS A 232 -19.10 9.41 5.52
N VAL A 233 -18.24 9.90 4.61
CA VAL A 233 -18.66 10.48 3.33
C VAL A 233 -19.39 9.43 2.49
N LEU A 234 -18.86 8.21 2.37
CA LEU A 234 -19.52 7.12 1.65
C LEU A 234 -20.91 6.79 2.22
N ARG A 235 -21.02 6.64 3.55
CA ARG A 235 -22.31 6.36 4.20
C ARG A 235 -23.32 7.49 3.97
N HIS A 236 -22.86 8.73 4.06
CA HIS A 236 -23.73 9.89 3.81
C HIS A 236 -24.25 9.88 2.36
N PHE A 237 -23.36 9.66 1.39
CA PHE A 237 -23.72 9.55 -0.03
C PHE A 237 -24.77 8.47 -0.29
N LEU A 238 -24.57 7.27 0.27
CA LEU A 238 -25.51 6.15 0.12
C LEU A 238 -26.88 6.41 0.74
N ALA A 239 -26.94 7.19 1.83
CA ALA A 239 -28.18 7.45 2.55
C ALA A 239 -28.94 8.70 2.08
N HIS A 240 -28.26 9.67 1.46
CA HIS A 240 -28.84 10.99 1.18
C HIS A 240 -28.57 11.55 -0.22
N THR A 241 -27.80 10.86 -1.07
CA THR A 241 -27.39 11.40 -2.38
C THR A 241 -27.57 10.43 -3.55
N LEU A 242 -27.51 9.11 -3.32
CA LEU A 242 -27.71 8.07 -4.34
C LEU A 242 -29.12 8.12 -4.92
#